data_AF-T1DID9-F1
#
_entry.id   AF-T1DID9-F1
#
_cell.length_a   1.000
_cell.length_b   1.000
_cell.length_c   1.000
_cell.angle_alpha   90.00
_cell.angle_beta   90.00
_cell.angle_gamma   90.00
#
_symmetry.space_group_name_H-M   'P 1'
#
loop_
_entity.id
_entity.type
_entity.pdbx_description
1 polymer ?
#
loop_
_entity_poly.entity_id
_entity_poly.type
_entity_poly.pdbx_seq_one_letter_code
_entity_poly.pdbx_strand_id
1 'polypeptide(L)' 'MNYAESLSEGRLLRRYQRFLADIELGDGEVITAHVPNTGSMLGCLELGARRAP' A
#
# COMPACT_ATOMS: atom_id res chain seq x y z
N MET A 1 10.46 4.74 -14.77
CA MET A 1 10.16 3.45 -14.11
C MET A 1 9.17 2.73 -14.99
N ASN A 2 9.54 1.57 -15.54
CA ASN A 2 8.67 0.76 -16.39
C ASN A 2 8.43 -0.56 -15.67
N TYR A 3 7.20 -0.80 -15.23
CA TYR A 3 6.77 -2.09 -14.71
C TYR A 3 6.19 -2.90 -15.88
N ALA A 4 6.42 -4.22 -15.87
CA ALA A 4 5.89 -5.11 -16.91
C ALA A 4 4.35 -5.15 -16.91
N GLU A 5 3.75 -4.87 -15.75
CA GLU A 5 2.31 -4.83 -15.54
C GLU A 5 1.89 -3.48 -14.96
N SER A 6 0.62 -3.12 -15.16
CA SER A 6 0.04 -1.92 -14.58
C SER A 6 -0.06 -2.04 -13.06
N LEU A 7 0.27 -0.96 -12.36
CA LEU A 7 0.07 -0.89 -10.91
C LEU A 7 -1.42 -0.90 -10.60
N SER A 8 -1.79 -1.66 -9.57
CA SER A 8 -3.15 -1.66 -9.02
C SER A 8 -3.28 -0.58 -7.94
N GLU A 9 -4.35 0.20 -7.99
CA GLU A 9 -4.67 1.18 -6.95
C GLU A 9 -5.28 0.49 -5.73
N GLY A 10 -4.95 0.97 -4.53
CA GLY A 10 -5.63 0.58 -3.31
C GLY A 10 -5.54 1.64 -2.23
N ARG A 11 -6.40 1.50 -1.22
CA ARG A 11 -6.46 2.37 -0.04
C ARG A 11 -5.74 1.70 1.12
N LEU A 12 -4.74 2.37 1.68
CA LEU A 12 -4.01 1.85 2.83
C LEU A 12 -4.89 1.88 4.10
N LEU A 13 -5.12 0.72 4.70
CA LEU A 13 -5.87 0.57 5.94
C LEU A 13 -4.98 0.59 7.18
N ARG A 14 -3.85 -0.14 7.14
CA ARG A 14 -2.85 -0.15 8.21
C ARG A 14 -1.53 -0.71 7.72
N ARG A 15 -0.44 -0.30 8.37
CA ARG A 15 0.89 -0.93 8.24
C ARG A 15 1.31 -1.48 9.60
N TYR A 16 1.84 -2.69 9.63
CA TYR A 16 2.28 -3.36 10.85
C TYR A 16 3.51 -4.24 10.58
N GLN A 17 4.19 -4.62 11.65
CA GLN A 17 5.41 -5.45 11.58
C GLN A 17 6.46 -4.95 10.56
N ARG A 18 6.48 -3.64 10.30
CA ARG A 18 7.31 -2.88 9.34
C ARG A 18 7.10 -3.24 7.86
N PHE A 19 6.89 -4.51 7.55
CA PHE A 19 6.91 -5.04 6.18
C PHE A 19 5.55 -5.50 5.67
N LEU A 20 4.48 -5.31 6.45
CA LEU A 20 3.13 -5.72 6.09
C LEU A 20 2.20 -4.52 6.10
N ALA A 21 1.28 -4.49 5.15
CA ALA A 21 0.20 -3.54 5.09
C ALA A 21 -1.09 -4.19 4.57
N ASP A 22 -2.22 -3.83 5.18
CA ASP A 22 -3.53 -4.19 4.63
C ASP A 22 -4.01 -3.06 3.72
N ILE A 23 -4.45 -3.43 2.53
CA ILE A 23 -4.89 -2.53 1.47
C ILE A 23 -6.26 -2.98 0.98
N GLU A 24 -7.20 -2.03 0.91
CA GLU A 24 -8.52 -2.22 0.30
C GLU A 24 -8.44 -1.88 -1.20
N LEU A 25 -8.80 -2.82 -2.07
CA LEU A 25 -8.86 -2.66 -3.52
C LEU A 25 -10.18 -1.99 -3.96
N GLY A 26 -10.27 -1.60 -5.23
CA GLY A 26 -11.44 -0.88 -5.77
C GLY A 26 -12.76 -1.65 -5.73
N ASP A 27 -12.71 -2.98 -5.63
CA ASP A 27 -13.87 -3.87 -5.49
C ASP A 27 -14.23 -4.18 -4.02
N GLY A 28 -13.49 -3.63 -3.06
CA GLY A 28 -13.66 -3.85 -1.63
C GLY A 28 -12.92 -5.07 -1.09
N GLU A 29 -12.16 -5.81 -1.90
CA GLU A 29 -11.27 -6.86 -1.40
C GLU A 29 -10.16 -6.27 -0.53
N VAL A 30 -9.84 -6.93 0.58
CA VAL A 30 -8.71 -6.54 1.43
C VAL A 30 -7.58 -7.55 1.27
N ILE A 31 -6.44 -7.05 0.79
CA ILE A 31 -5.22 -7.85 0.61
C ILE A 31 -4.13 -7.41 1.60
N THR A 32 -3.21 -8.33 1.91
CA THR A 32 -1.98 -8.01 2.63
C THR A 32 -0.83 -7.85 1.63
N ALA A 33 -0.22 -6.67 1.60
CA ALA A 33 0.91 -6.33 0.72
C ALA A 33 2.23 -6.25 1.48
N HIS A 34 3.33 -6.58 0.79
CA HIS A 34 4.68 -6.35 1.31
C HIS A 34 5.05 -4.87 1.21
N VAL A 35 5.65 -4.34 2.27
CA VAL A 35 6.15 -2.95 2.32
C VAL A 35 7.68 -2.97 2.26
N PRO A 36 8.31 -2.72 1.10
CA PRO A 36 9.77 -2.77 0.93
C PRO A 36 10.44 -1.49 1.44
N ASN A 37 10.12 -1.08 2.67
CA ASN A 37 10.69 0.08 3.35
C ASN A 37 10.97 -0.29 4.82
N THR A 38 12.25 -0.28 5.21
CA THR A 38 12.70 -0.61 6.58
C THR A 38 12.53 0.56 7.56
N GLY A 39 12.34 1.78 7.05
CA GLY A 39 12.19 3.02 7.81
C GLY A 39 10.76 3.29 8.29
N SER A 40 10.59 4.41 9.01
CA SER A 40 9.33 4.77 9.67
C SER A 40 8.19 5.12 8.70
N MET A 41 8.51 5.51 7.45
CA MET A 41 7.56 6.08 6.48
C MET A 41 6.78 7.29 7.03
N LEU A 42 7.38 8.06 7.95
CA LEU A 42 6.82 9.32 8.43
C LEU A 42 6.56 10.28 7.25
N GLY A 43 5.34 10.81 7.14
CA GLY A 43 4.92 11.65 6.01
C GLY A 43 4.48 10.89 4.75
N CYS A 44 4.64 9.57 4.70
CA CYS A 44 4.13 8.71 3.63
C CYS A 44 3.00 7.77 4.10
N LEU A 45 2.87 7.57 5.41
CA LEU A 45 1.83 6.78 6.06
C LEU A 45 0.68 7.67 6.52
N GLU A 46 -0.21 7.99 5.59
CA GLU A 46 -1.53 8.54 5.95
C GLU A 46 -2.58 7.43 5.80
N LEU A 47 -3.34 7.19 6.87
CA LEU A 47 -4.44 6.23 6.85
C LEU A 47 -5.49 6.69 5.83
N GLY A 48 -5.84 5.81 4.90
CA GLY A 48 -6.74 6.13 3.81
C GLY A 48 -6.08 6.80 2.60
N ALA A 49 -4.75 6.94 2.57
CA ALA A 49 -4.03 7.32 1.36
C ALA A 49 -4.34 6.31 0.22
N ARG A 50 -4.63 6.84 -0.96
CA ARG A 50 -4.80 6.08 -2.21
C ARG A 50 -3.65 6.39 -3.16
N ARG A 51 -3.12 5.37 -3.82
CA ARG A 51 -2.13 5.52 -4.89
C ARG A 51 -2.25 4.42 -5.93
N ALA A 52 -2.71 4.79 -7.11
CA ALA A 52 -2.10 4.58 -8.43
C ALA A 52 -3.09 5.24 -9.42
N PRO A 53 -2.70 6.12 -10.36
CA PRO A 53 -1.37 6.49 -10.87
C PRO A 53 -0.45 7.30 -9.94
#